data_AF-A0A822EC03-F1
#
_entry.id   AF-A0A822EC03-F1
#
_cell.length_a   1.000
_cell.length_b   1.000
_cell.length_c   1.000
_cell.angle_alpha   90.00
_cell.angle_beta   90.00
_cell.angle_gamma   90.00
#
_symmetry.space_group_name_H-M   'P 1'
#
loop_
_entity.id
_entity.type
_entity.pdbx_description
1 polymer ?
#
loop_
_entity_poly.entity_id
_entity_poly.type
_entity_poly.pdbx_seq_one_letter_code
_entity_poly.pdbx_strand_id
1 'polypeptide(L)'
;INAWCPEELSKSTEFIIDSNAVENFTVYLKTLVTFTLFNINSRNVRHDTNFTCRYHKVKDPRCPIFRIGDILDSLNTDKAALLREGGLIEIRQDWTCNFDFDKEHCFPKVKFNVLQSG
;
A
#
# COMPACT_ATOMS: atom_id res chain seq x y z
N ILE A 1 -9.28 -34.55 -24.31
CA ILE A 1 -9.85 -33.31 -23.76
C ILE A 1 -10.01 -32.31 -24.90
N ASN A 2 -11.09 -31.54 -24.94
CA ASN A 2 -11.21 -30.37 -25.82
C ASN A 2 -10.90 -29.14 -24.97
N ALA A 3 -9.66 -28.66 -25.02
CA ALA A 3 -9.18 -27.52 -24.25
C ALA A 3 -8.11 -26.75 -25.04
N TRP A 4 -7.60 -25.67 -24.42
CA TRP A 4 -6.43 -24.95 -24.91
C TRP A 4 -5.19 -25.85 -24.85
N CYS A 5 -4.51 -25.97 -25.98
CA CYS A 5 -3.27 -26.72 -26.13
C CYS A 5 -2.14 -25.77 -26.58
N PRO A 6 -0.89 -25.94 -26.09
CA PRO A 6 -0.44 -26.99 -25.18
C PRO A 6 -1.00 -26.84 -23.76
N GLU A 7 -1.09 -27.96 -23.05
CA GLU A 7 -1.47 -27.96 -21.63
C GLU A 7 -0.42 -27.20 -20.81
N GLU A 8 -0.86 -26.43 -19.83
CA GLU A 8 0.04 -25.77 -18.90
C GLU A 8 0.86 -26.81 -18.14
N LEU A 9 2.18 -26.62 -18.10
CA LEU A 9 3.07 -27.52 -17.36
C LEU A 9 2.85 -27.32 -15.86
N SER A 10 2.43 -28.37 -15.17
CA SER A 10 2.19 -28.38 -13.70
C SER A 10 3.46 -28.22 -12.85
N LYS A 11 4.65 -28.26 -13.47
CA LYS A 11 5.88 -27.95 -12.75
C LYS A 11 5.85 -26.46 -12.42
N SER A 12 5.82 -26.19 -11.11
CA SER A 12 6.43 -25.02 -10.50
C SER A 12 7.76 -24.78 -11.21
N THR A 13 7.71 -23.96 -12.25
CA THR A 13 8.90 -23.36 -12.79
C THR A 13 9.38 -22.52 -11.62
N GLU A 14 10.63 -22.70 -11.17
CA GLU A 14 11.22 -21.81 -10.17
C GLU A 14 10.96 -20.39 -10.66
N PHE A 15 9.98 -19.72 -10.07
CA PHE A 15 9.55 -18.43 -10.55
C PHE A 15 10.61 -17.47 -10.06
N ILE A 16 11.53 -17.12 -10.95
CA ILE A 16 12.60 -16.18 -10.65
C ILE A 16 11.95 -14.79 -10.61
N ILE A 17 11.60 -14.36 -9.41
CA ILE A 17 11.23 -12.97 -9.16
C ILE A 17 12.50 -12.18 -8.99
N ASP A 18 12.64 -11.11 -9.77
CA ASP A 18 13.58 -10.06 -9.43
C ASP A 18 13.02 -9.29 -8.21
N SER A 19 13.32 -9.80 -7.02
CA SER A 19 12.86 -9.22 -5.75
C SER A 19 13.36 -7.78 -5.61
N ASN A 20 14.57 -7.48 -6.09
CA ASN A 20 15.12 -6.13 -6.08
C ASN A 20 14.30 -5.16 -6.92
N ALA A 21 13.84 -5.59 -8.10
CA ALA A 21 12.95 -4.76 -8.92
C ALA A 21 11.59 -4.53 -8.24
N VAL A 22 10.96 -5.60 -7.74
CA VAL A 22 9.63 -5.53 -7.10
C VAL A 22 9.65 -4.61 -5.88
N GLU A 23 10.66 -4.76 -5.02
CA GLU A 23 10.80 -3.95 -3.81
C GLU A 23 11.00 -2.45 -4.10
N ASN A 24 11.48 -2.10 -5.30
CA ASN A 24 11.69 -0.73 -5.72
C ASN A 24 10.51 -0.10 -6.44
N PHE A 25 9.45 -0.86 -6.73
CA PHE A 25 8.20 -0.27 -7.19
C PHE A 25 7.58 0.62 -6.12
N THR A 26 6.78 1.57 -6.59
CA THR A 26 6.06 2.50 -5.72
C THR A 26 4.59 2.54 -6.06
N VAL A 27 3.77 2.72 -5.03
CA VAL A 27 2.33 2.91 -5.12
C VAL A 27 2.02 4.33 -4.68
N TYR A 28 1.40 5.11 -5.57
CA TYR A 28 0.87 6.42 -5.22
C TYR A 28 -0.62 6.32 -4.93
N LEU A 29 -0.99 6.52 -3.66
CA LEU A 29 -2.38 6.35 -3.19
C LEU A 29 -3.05 7.71 -2.97
N LYS A 30 -4.12 7.99 -3.73
CA LYS A 30 -4.97 9.17 -3.57
C LYS A 30 -6.29 8.78 -2.93
N THR A 31 -6.62 9.38 -1.79
CA THR A 31 -7.89 9.19 -1.11
C THR A 31 -8.54 10.54 -0.78
N LEU A 32 -9.87 10.58 -0.96
CA LEU A 32 -10.74 11.69 -0.60
C LEU A 32 -11.84 11.14 0.31
N VAL A 33 -11.98 11.68 1.50
CA VAL A 33 -13.04 11.36 2.45
C VAL A 33 -13.94 12.58 2.62
N THR A 34 -15.25 12.34 2.66
CA THR A 34 -16.26 13.39 2.81
C THR A 34 -17.05 13.18 4.08
N PHE A 35 -17.03 14.17 4.97
CA PHE A 35 -17.82 14.20 6.18
C PHE A 35 -19.07 15.04 5.92
N THR A 36 -20.11 14.39 5.40
CA THR A 36 -21.32 15.04 4.87
C THR A 36 -22.03 15.93 5.89
N LEU A 37 -22.15 15.46 7.13
CA LEU A 37 -22.80 16.22 8.21
C LEU A 37 -22.09 17.56 8.50
N PHE A 38 -20.76 17.61 8.36
CA PHE A 38 -19.95 18.79 8.61
C PHE A 38 -19.68 19.61 7.34
N ASN A 39 -20.09 19.11 6.17
CA ASN A 39 -19.77 19.67 4.85
C ASN A 39 -18.25 19.88 4.65
N ILE A 40 -17.44 18.91 5.09
CA ILE A 40 -15.97 18.94 4.99
C ILE A 40 -15.46 17.82 4.10
N ASN A 41 -14.55 18.17 3.18
CA ASN A 41 -13.80 17.23 2.37
C ASN A 41 -12.33 17.23 2.83
N SER A 42 -11.80 16.06 3.13
CA SER A 42 -10.39 15.86 3.49
C SER A 42 -9.72 14.89 2.51
N ARG A 43 -8.46 15.15 2.20
CA ARG A 43 -7.66 14.36 1.25
C ARG A 43 -6.30 14.06 1.85
N ASN A 44 -5.75 12.88 1.54
CA ASN A 44 -4.42 12.52 2.07
C ASN A 44 -3.29 13.27 1.35
N VAL A 45 -3.53 13.72 0.11
CA VAL A 45 -2.57 14.49 -0.69
C VAL A 45 -2.81 15.98 -0.53
N ARG A 46 -1.82 16.71 -0.04
CA ARG A 46 -1.85 18.18 0.04
C ARG A 46 -1.47 18.82 -1.29
N HIS A 47 -1.83 20.08 -1.48
CA HIS A 47 -1.50 20.81 -2.70
C HIS A 47 0.01 21.03 -2.88
N ASP A 48 0.75 21.14 -1.77
CA ASP A 48 2.20 21.32 -1.67
C ASP A 48 2.98 19.99 -1.57
N THR A 49 2.34 18.85 -1.88
CA THR A 49 2.99 17.53 -1.76
C THR A 49 4.19 17.44 -2.69
N ASN A 50 5.36 17.13 -2.13
CA ASN A 50 6.53 16.80 -2.91
C ASN A 50 6.39 15.38 -3.49
N PHE A 51 6.25 15.25 -4.81
CA PHE A 51 6.10 13.94 -5.49
C PHE A 51 7.38 13.09 -5.52
N THR A 52 8.49 13.61 -5.00
CA THR A 52 9.72 12.84 -4.78
C THR A 52 9.80 12.22 -3.38
N CYS A 53 8.84 12.52 -2.49
CA CYS A 53 8.80 11.97 -1.13
C CYS A 53 8.62 10.45 -1.10
N ARG A 54 8.90 9.84 0.07
CA ARG A 54 8.57 8.45 0.38
C ARG A 54 7.92 8.37 1.76
N TYR A 55 6.85 7.59 1.87
CA TYR A 55 6.15 7.39 3.14
C TYR A 55 7.10 6.83 4.20
N HIS A 56 7.12 7.48 5.35
CA HIS A 56 7.80 6.97 6.53
C HIS A 56 7.02 7.36 7.78
N LYS A 57 6.63 6.36 8.59
CA LYS A 57 5.74 6.52 9.76
C LYS A 57 6.08 7.70 10.70
N VAL A 58 7.37 8.01 10.87
CA VAL A 58 7.85 9.15 11.68
C VAL A 58 8.33 10.35 10.86
N LYS A 59 9.26 10.16 9.92
CA LYS A 59 9.92 11.24 9.17
C LYS A 59 9.00 11.95 8.17
N ASP A 60 8.16 11.19 7.47
CA ASP A 60 7.25 11.72 6.46
C ASP A 60 5.92 10.93 6.45
N PRO A 61 5.10 11.08 7.51
CA PRO A 61 3.86 10.32 7.68
C PRO A 61 2.75 10.75 6.73
N ARG A 62 2.91 11.87 6.02
CA ARG A 62 1.92 12.43 5.09
C ARG A 62 2.24 12.14 3.63
N CYS A 63 3.42 11.61 3.31
CA CYS A 63 3.73 11.24 1.94
C CYS A 63 2.81 10.13 1.43
N PRO A 64 2.13 10.31 0.28
CA PRO A 64 1.19 9.33 -0.28
C PRO A 64 1.86 8.29 -1.20
N ILE A 65 3.19 8.27 -1.27
CA ILE A 65 3.98 7.40 -2.15
C ILE A 65 4.66 6.33 -1.30
N PHE A 66 4.26 5.08 -1.49
CA PHE A 66 4.72 3.93 -0.71
C PHE A 66 5.63 3.06 -1.57
N ARG A 67 6.83 2.76 -1.09
CA ARG A 67 7.71 1.78 -1.73
C ARG A 67 7.31 0.38 -1.28
N ILE A 68 7.24 -0.57 -2.21
CA ILE A 68 6.83 -1.95 -1.91
C ILE A 68 7.76 -2.60 -0.89
N GLY A 69 9.08 -2.39 -1.02
CA GLY A 69 10.06 -2.86 -0.05
C GLY A 69 9.77 -2.37 1.37
N ASP A 70 9.51 -1.07 1.54
CA ASP A 70 9.22 -0.47 2.86
C ASP A 70 7.91 -1.00 3.46
N ILE A 71 6.91 -1.31 2.62
CA ILE A 71 5.70 -2.01 3.05
C ILE A 71 6.06 -3.41 3.55
N LEU A 72 6.75 -4.21 2.74
CA LEU A 72 7.11 -5.59 3.08
C LEU A 72 7.97 -5.67 4.35
N ASP A 73 8.95 -4.77 4.49
CA ASP A 73 9.84 -4.68 5.65
C ASP A 73 9.09 -4.27 6.94
N SER A 74 7.92 -3.66 6.82
CA SER A 74 7.07 -3.29 7.97
C SER A 74 6.16 -4.42 8.46
N LEU A 75 6.03 -5.50 7.68
CA LEU A 75 5.17 -6.64 7.99
C LEU A 75 5.94 -7.67 8.85
N ASN A 76 5.25 -8.31 9.77
CA ASN A 76 5.81 -9.39 10.58
C ASN A 76 5.62 -10.76 9.89
N THR A 77 5.99 -10.86 8.61
CA THR A 77 5.77 -12.04 7.75
C THR A 77 7.00 -12.30 6.89
N ASP A 78 7.21 -13.56 6.48
CA ASP A 78 8.30 -13.91 5.56
C ASP A 78 8.08 -13.26 4.19
N LYS A 79 8.88 -12.23 3.93
CA LYS A 79 8.92 -11.48 2.68
C LYS A 79 9.25 -12.36 1.47
N ALA A 80 10.14 -13.34 1.62
CA ALA A 80 10.53 -14.23 0.53
C ALA A 80 9.38 -15.18 0.15
N ALA A 81 8.63 -15.67 1.13
CA ALA A 81 7.42 -16.46 0.90
C ALA A 81 6.34 -15.62 0.20
N LEU A 82 6.06 -14.40 0.68
CA LEU A 82 5.08 -13.51 0.03
C LEU A 82 5.43 -13.18 -1.42
N LEU A 83 6.71 -13.01 -1.73
CA LEU A 83 7.15 -12.81 -3.11
C LEU A 83 6.91 -14.09 -3.93
N ARG A 84 7.37 -15.24 -3.45
CA ARG A 84 7.33 -16.51 -4.19
C ARG A 84 5.92 -17.07 -4.40
N GLU A 85 5.09 -17.03 -3.37
CA GLU A 85 3.77 -17.67 -3.33
C GLU A 85 2.62 -16.66 -3.55
N GLY A 86 2.94 -15.36 -3.49
CA GLY A 86 1.96 -14.30 -3.52
C GLY A 86 1.26 -14.09 -2.17
N GLY A 87 0.34 -13.14 -2.16
CA GLY A 87 -0.44 -12.81 -0.97
C GLY A 87 -1.29 -11.57 -1.15
N LEU A 88 -2.10 -11.26 -0.14
CA LEU A 88 -2.94 -10.08 -0.07
C LEU A 88 -2.45 -9.18 1.07
N ILE A 89 -1.95 -7.99 0.71
CA ILE A 89 -1.50 -6.96 1.66
C ILE A 89 -2.51 -5.82 1.68
N GLU A 90 -2.94 -5.43 2.88
CA GLU A 90 -3.80 -4.29 3.14
C GLU A 90 -2.97 -3.04 3.44
N ILE A 91 -3.27 -1.93 2.76
CA ILE A 91 -2.85 -0.58 3.16
C ILE A 91 -4.05 0.08 3.85
N ARG A 92 -4.04 0.12 5.18
CA ARG A 92 -5.14 0.69 5.98
C ARG A 92 -4.88 2.16 6.28
N GLN A 93 -5.83 3.02 5.94
CA GLN A 93 -5.84 4.44 6.29
C GLN A 93 -6.88 4.72 7.38
N ASP A 94 -6.41 4.94 8.61
CA ASP A 94 -7.27 5.27 9.75
C ASP A 94 -7.46 6.80 9.83
N TRP A 95 -8.67 7.27 9.53
CA TRP A 95 -9.06 8.67 9.62
C TRP A 95 -9.76 8.96 10.96
N THR A 96 -9.03 9.56 11.91
CA THR A 96 -9.59 10.03 13.17
C THR A 96 -9.45 11.54 13.23
N CYS A 97 -10.54 12.25 13.03
CA CYS A 97 -10.54 13.70 12.88
C CYS A 97 -11.40 14.36 13.96
N ASN A 98 -10.85 15.39 14.59
CA ASN A 98 -11.60 16.32 15.42
C ASN A 98 -11.69 17.65 14.67
N PHE A 99 -12.91 18.04 14.26
CA PHE A 99 -13.18 19.27 13.52
C PHE A 99 -13.38 20.50 14.41
N ASP A 100 -13.21 20.37 15.72
CA ASP A 100 -12.99 21.53 16.61
C ASP A 100 -11.67 22.25 16.26
N PHE A 101 -10.73 21.53 15.61
CA PHE A 101 -9.48 22.05 15.08
C PHE A 101 -9.54 22.26 13.57
N ASP A 102 -8.54 22.96 13.03
CA ASP A 102 -8.41 23.15 11.59
C ASP A 102 -8.36 21.81 10.83
N LYS A 103 -9.11 21.72 9.73
CA LYS A 103 -9.23 20.53 8.88
C LYS A 103 -7.89 19.99 8.38
N GLU A 104 -6.83 20.80 8.32
CA GLU A 104 -5.49 20.36 7.97
C GLU A 104 -4.94 19.32 8.96
N HIS A 105 -5.43 19.26 10.20
CA HIS A 105 -5.10 18.23 11.19
C HIS A 105 -5.78 16.89 10.94
N CYS A 106 -6.76 16.83 10.02
CA CYS A 106 -7.45 15.61 9.62
C CYS A 106 -6.69 14.95 8.46
N PHE A 107 -5.84 13.98 8.79
CA PHE A 107 -5.10 13.16 7.82
C PHE A 107 -4.98 11.72 8.35
N PRO A 108 -4.84 10.72 7.47
CA PRO A 108 -4.90 9.33 7.90
C PRO A 108 -3.61 8.90 8.56
N LYS A 109 -3.73 8.01 9.54
CA LYS A 109 -2.61 7.19 10.00
C LYS A 109 -2.59 5.91 9.17
N VAL A 110 -1.43 5.55 8.63
CA VAL A 110 -1.28 4.37 7.76
C VAL A 110 -0.78 3.17 8.56
N LYS A 111 -1.33 1.99 8.26
CA LYS A 111 -0.87 0.69 8.75
C LYS A 111 -0.87 -0.32 7.59
N PHE A 112 -0.04 -1.35 7.72
CA PHE A 112 0.06 -2.42 6.75
C PHE A 112 -0.23 -3.76 7.44
N ASN A 113 -1.01 -4.61 6.79
CA ASN A 113 -1.34 -5.95 7.30
C ASN A 113 -1.29 -6.96 6.16
N VAL A 114 -0.93 -8.21 6.46
CA VAL A 114 -1.18 -9.35 5.57
C VAL A 114 -2.57 -9.90 5.87
N LEU A 115 -3.44 -9.97 4.87
CA LEU A 115 -4.77 -10.59 4.98
C LEU A 115 -4.76 -12.06 4.55
N GLN A 116 -3.85 -12.43 3.64
CA GLN A 116 -3.66 -13.80 3.16
C GLN A 116 -2.21 -13.99 2.69
N SER A 117 -1.61 -15.13 3.03
CA SER A 117 -0.39 -15.66 2.40
C SER A 117 -0.75 -16.78 1.43
N GLY A 118 -0.01 -16.89 0.32
CA GLY A 118 -0.10 -18.02 -0.61
C GLY A 118 0.38 -19.34 -0.01
#